data_AF-A0A954XRY4-F1
#
_entry.id   AF-A0A954XRY4-F1
#
_cell.length_a   1.000
_cell.length_b   1.000
_cell.length_c   1.000
_cell.angle_alpha   90.00
_cell.angle_beta   90.00
_cell.angle_gamma   90.00
#
_symmetry.space_group_name_H-M   'P 1'
#
loop_
_entity.id
_entity.type
_entity.pdbx_description
1 polymer ?
#
loop_
_entity_poly.entity_id
_entity_poly.type
_entity_poly.pdbx_seq_one_letter_code
_entity_poly.pdbx_strand_id
1 'polypeptide(L)'
;MNKLPAFPPEVHRYVAQIFRAANRRVCEKVALVPNCSEPSLDLTLIEHLSQFAGPRLVAPGWAVRLDIHYLGGLRHFYGWEVADIGVLVFAKQGSSVVAKKTALLQSKRLYPSNGGIAEESPEDYQIGFGGLLPSPGSAKSLALAHSFLFKTTSKYKALKVADGQYKAIESYEAKNKLDVHYLLYNPWVLDASYAYPVAGAVKLGKAGNGGCRVVSASTLRAGLQSKPSGYSPSFSEVAGIAGGAAGGQAGWRLYHFISDLLLRCNEGNLFE
;
A
#
# COMPACT_ATOMS: atom_id res chain seq x y z
N MET A 1 27.89 9.22 -7.29
CA MET A 1 26.41 9.15 -7.21
C MET A 1 25.85 10.39 -7.86
N ASN A 2 25.06 10.25 -8.94
CA ASN A 2 24.42 11.39 -9.57
C ASN A 2 23.40 12.00 -8.58
N LYS A 3 23.70 13.21 -8.11
CA LYS A 3 22.80 13.96 -7.24
C LYS A 3 21.58 14.35 -8.08
N LEU A 4 20.38 13.93 -7.65
CA LEU A 4 19.15 14.37 -8.32
C LEU A 4 19.08 15.90 -8.31
N PRO A 5 18.50 16.51 -9.36
CA PRO A 5 18.23 17.93 -9.33
C PRO A 5 17.24 18.25 -8.20
N ALA A 6 17.34 19.46 -7.65
CA ALA A 6 16.33 19.95 -6.74
C ALA A 6 15.01 20.11 -7.49
N PHE A 7 14.03 19.28 -7.19
CA PHE A 7 12.70 19.39 -7.78
C PHE A 7 12.02 20.68 -7.30
N PRO A 8 11.34 21.42 -8.19
CA PRO A 8 10.57 22.58 -7.79
C PRO A 8 9.38 22.16 -6.89
N PRO A 9 8.91 23.03 -5.98
CA PRO A 9 7.79 22.72 -5.08
C PRO A 9 6.52 22.25 -5.80
N GLU A 10 6.29 22.70 -7.03
CA GLU A 10 5.18 22.32 -7.88
C GLU A 10 5.18 20.82 -8.24
N VAL A 11 6.37 20.25 -8.49
CA VAL A 11 6.52 18.80 -8.74
C VAL A 11 6.08 18.02 -7.51
N HIS A 12 6.59 18.40 -6.33
CA HIS A 12 6.22 17.77 -5.07
C HIS A 12 4.70 17.88 -4.80
N ARG A 13 4.12 19.07 -5.02
CA ARG A 13 2.69 19.33 -4.83
C ARG A 13 1.82 18.48 -5.77
N TYR A 14 2.19 18.43 -7.06
CA TYR A 14 1.49 17.64 -8.06
C TYR A 14 1.47 16.15 -7.69
N VAL A 15 2.65 15.59 -7.40
CA VAL A 15 2.78 14.17 -7.01
C VAL A 15 2.04 13.88 -5.70
N ALA A 16 2.19 14.73 -4.69
CA ALA A 16 1.50 14.57 -3.42
C ALA A 16 -0.03 14.60 -3.58
N GLN A 17 -0.57 15.45 -4.45
CA GLN A 17 -2.01 15.56 -4.68
C GLN A 17 -2.58 14.28 -5.31
N ILE A 18 -1.91 13.71 -6.31
CA ILE A 18 -2.33 12.48 -6.98
C ILE A 18 -2.36 11.30 -6.00
N PHE A 19 -1.27 11.09 -5.26
CA PHE A 19 -1.22 9.99 -4.29
C PHE A 19 -2.14 10.22 -3.09
N ARG A 20 -2.47 11.48 -2.75
CA ARG A 20 -3.47 11.79 -1.72
C ARG A 20 -4.87 11.41 -2.18
N ALA A 21 -5.21 11.67 -3.45
CA ALA A 21 -6.47 11.26 -4.05
C ALA A 21 -6.58 9.72 -4.14
N ALA A 22 -5.50 9.05 -4.58
CA ALA A 22 -5.43 7.59 -4.62
C ALA A 22 -5.64 6.96 -3.24
N ASN A 23 -4.93 7.47 -2.22
CA ASN A 23 -5.11 7.06 -0.83
C ASN A 23 -6.57 7.22 -0.36
N ARG A 24 -7.21 8.36 -0.66
CA ARG A 24 -8.61 8.58 -0.31
C ARG A 24 -9.53 7.54 -0.97
N ARG A 25 -9.31 7.27 -2.25
CA ARG A 25 -10.10 6.30 -3.04
C ARG A 25 -10.02 4.89 -2.48
N VAL A 26 -8.82 4.45 -2.11
CA VAL A 26 -8.60 3.15 -1.45
C VAL A 26 -9.34 3.08 -0.12
N CYS A 27 -9.26 4.13 0.71
CA CYS A 27 -10.00 4.17 1.98
C CYS A 27 -11.52 4.19 1.81
N GLU A 28 -12.03 4.84 0.76
CA GLU A 28 -13.46 4.80 0.43
C GLU A 28 -13.90 3.37 0.11
N LYS A 29 -13.07 2.63 -0.65
CA LYS A 29 -13.32 1.21 -0.92
C LYS A 29 -13.33 0.37 0.34
N VAL A 30 -12.37 0.53 1.26
CA VAL A 30 -12.36 -0.18 2.55
C VAL A 30 -13.64 0.12 3.34
N ALA A 31 -14.11 1.36 3.33
CA ALA A 31 -15.32 1.72 4.06
C ALA A 31 -16.61 1.20 3.42
N LEU A 32 -16.64 1.04 2.09
CA LEU A 32 -17.78 0.49 1.34
C LEU A 32 -17.80 -1.05 1.33
N VAL A 33 -16.62 -1.67 1.29
CA VAL A 33 -16.44 -3.12 1.20
C VAL A 33 -15.35 -3.53 2.19
N PRO A 34 -15.62 -3.54 3.51
CA PRO A 34 -14.59 -3.79 4.53
C PRO A 34 -13.94 -5.17 4.48
N ASN A 35 -14.56 -6.12 3.79
CA ASN A 35 -14.06 -7.47 3.55
C ASN A 35 -13.35 -7.61 2.17
N CYS A 36 -13.11 -6.53 1.42
CA CYS A 36 -12.49 -6.62 0.10
C CYS A 36 -11.09 -7.22 0.16
N SER A 37 -10.74 -8.09 -0.78
CA SER A 37 -9.41 -8.70 -0.88
C SER A 37 -8.32 -7.64 -1.10
N GLU A 38 -7.09 -7.97 -0.68
CA GLU A 38 -5.91 -7.11 -0.82
C GLU A 38 -5.61 -6.75 -2.29
N PRO A 39 -5.62 -7.70 -3.26
CA PRO A 39 -5.46 -7.36 -4.67
C PRO A 39 -6.51 -6.36 -5.18
N SER A 40 -7.73 -6.40 -4.62
CA SER A 40 -8.77 -5.45 -4.95
C SER A 40 -8.38 -4.01 -4.55
N LEU A 41 -7.66 -3.84 -3.45
CA LEU A 41 -7.15 -2.54 -2.99
C LEU A 41 -5.98 -2.07 -3.86
N ASP A 42 -5.07 -2.96 -4.23
CA ASP A 42 -3.97 -2.67 -5.17
C ASP A 42 -4.51 -2.18 -6.50
N LEU A 43 -5.43 -2.93 -7.11
CA LEU A 43 -6.05 -2.54 -8.38
C LEU A 43 -6.79 -1.21 -8.28
N THR A 44 -7.35 -0.86 -7.11
CA THR A 44 -8.00 0.45 -6.91
C THR A 44 -6.98 1.59 -6.86
N LEU A 45 -5.83 1.35 -6.22
CA LEU A 45 -4.74 2.31 -6.20
C LEU A 45 -4.17 2.50 -7.61
N ILE A 46 -3.88 1.40 -8.30
CA ILE A 46 -3.28 1.38 -9.63
C ILE A 46 -4.21 2.02 -10.66
N GLU A 47 -5.50 1.67 -10.67
CA GLU A 47 -6.49 2.27 -11.57
C GLU A 47 -6.47 3.80 -11.42
N HIS A 48 -6.56 4.30 -10.19
CA HIS A 48 -6.60 5.73 -9.95
C HIS A 48 -5.34 6.43 -10.44
N LEU A 49 -4.17 5.82 -10.19
CA LEU A 49 -2.89 6.39 -10.58
C LEU A 49 -2.62 6.27 -12.09
N SER A 50 -3.16 5.25 -12.76
CA SER A 50 -2.94 5.00 -14.20
C SER A 50 -3.45 6.14 -15.08
N GLN A 51 -4.44 6.89 -14.61
CA GLN A 51 -4.96 8.10 -15.27
C GLN A 51 -3.90 9.21 -15.39
N PHE A 52 -2.80 9.11 -14.62
CA PHE A 52 -1.69 10.06 -14.58
C PHE A 52 -0.39 9.50 -15.20
N ALA A 53 -0.48 8.38 -15.93
CA ALA A 53 0.69 7.73 -16.54
C ALA A 53 1.32 8.53 -17.70
N GLY A 54 0.55 9.42 -18.34
CA GLY A 54 1.09 10.33 -19.34
C GLY A 54 2.00 11.41 -18.72
N PRO A 55 3.10 11.82 -19.38
CA PRO A 55 3.89 12.97 -18.93
C PRO A 55 3.03 14.23 -18.80
N ARG A 56 3.12 14.94 -17.68
CA ARG A 56 2.44 16.22 -17.44
C ARG A 56 3.45 17.32 -17.18
N LEU A 57 3.24 18.46 -17.81
CA LEU A 57 3.95 19.70 -17.45
C LEU A 57 3.41 20.18 -16.10
N VAL A 58 4.32 20.37 -15.14
CA VAL A 58 3.96 20.73 -13.75
C VAL A 58 4.58 22.06 -13.31
N ALA A 59 5.67 22.47 -13.96
CA ALA A 59 6.30 23.78 -13.79
C ALA A 59 7.01 24.18 -15.10
N PRO A 60 7.43 25.45 -15.28
CA PRO A 60 8.16 25.87 -16.47
C PRO A 60 9.39 24.99 -16.74
N GLY A 61 9.40 24.31 -17.89
CA GLY A 61 10.49 23.40 -18.27
C GLY A 61 10.50 22.05 -17.56
N TRP A 62 9.54 21.75 -16.67
CA TRP A 62 9.46 20.50 -15.92
C TRP A 62 8.25 19.65 -16.31
N ALA A 63 8.51 18.40 -16.67
CA ALA A 63 7.48 17.38 -16.83
C ALA A 63 7.70 16.21 -15.87
N VAL A 64 6.61 15.64 -15.36
CA VAL A 64 6.61 14.45 -14.51
C VAL A 64 5.79 13.37 -15.18
N ARG A 65 6.31 12.14 -15.20
CA ARG A 65 5.62 10.93 -15.62
C ARG A 65 5.67 9.92 -14.47
N LEU A 66 4.54 9.27 -14.21
CA LEU A 66 4.38 8.28 -13.15
C LEU A 66 3.99 6.95 -13.77
N ASP A 67 4.86 5.94 -13.69
CA ASP A 67 4.52 4.60 -14.14
C ASP A 67 4.27 3.72 -12.92
N ILE A 68 3.06 3.19 -12.79
CA ILE A 68 2.68 2.28 -11.71
C ILE A 68 2.46 0.90 -12.31
N HIS A 69 3.19 -0.08 -11.80
CA HIS A 69 3.12 -1.45 -12.29
C HIS A 69 2.51 -2.33 -11.22
N TYR A 70 1.50 -3.11 -11.61
CA TYR A 70 1.13 -4.31 -10.87
C TYR A 70 2.25 -5.33 -11.07
N LEU A 71 2.95 -5.63 -9.99
CA LEU A 71 3.97 -6.67 -9.94
C LEU A 71 3.38 -7.99 -9.43
N GLY A 72 2.18 -7.93 -8.85
CA GLY A 72 1.52 -9.12 -8.35
C GLY A 72 1.07 -10.12 -9.40
N GLY A 73 1.11 -11.39 -9.01
CA GLY A 73 0.98 -12.54 -9.90
C GLY A 73 2.32 -13.18 -10.27
N LEU A 74 2.34 -13.99 -11.35
CA LEU A 74 3.40 -14.94 -11.75
C LEU A 74 4.85 -14.41 -11.88
N ARG A 75 5.13 -13.14 -11.57
CA ARG A 75 6.47 -12.52 -11.61
C ARG A 75 7.16 -12.71 -10.27
N HIS A 76 7.74 -13.89 -10.09
CA HIS A 76 8.30 -14.31 -8.82
C HIS A 76 9.84 -14.22 -8.77
N PHE A 77 10.39 -13.71 -7.66
CA PHE A 77 11.80 -13.90 -7.29
C PHE A 77 11.93 -15.24 -6.55
N TYR A 78 12.51 -16.25 -7.20
CA TYR A 78 12.59 -17.63 -6.67
C TYR A 78 11.24 -18.20 -6.19
N GLY A 79 10.16 -17.92 -6.92
CA GLY A 79 8.82 -18.41 -6.56
C GLY A 79 8.06 -17.56 -5.54
N TRP A 80 8.62 -16.42 -5.09
CA TRP A 80 7.95 -15.47 -4.19
C TRP A 80 7.71 -14.10 -4.83
N GLU A 81 6.54 -13.53 -4.56
CA GLU A 81 6.22 -12.13 -4.83
C GLU A 81 6.85 -11.26 -3.73
N VAL A 82 7.84 -10.45 -4.12
CA VAL A 82 8.62 -9.57 -3.20
C VAL A 82 8.08 -8.14 -3.14
N ALA A 83 7.25 -7.77 -4.11
CA ALA A 83 6.54 -6.50 -4.17
C ALA A 83 5.28 -6.70 -5.03
N ASP A 84 4.14 -6.22 -4.55
CA ASP A 84 2.88 -6.26 -5.31
C ASP A 84 2.79 -5.07 -6.29
N ILE A 85 3.45 -3.94 -5.97
CA ILE A 85 3.39 -2.69 -6.74
C ILE A 85 4.79 -2.10 -6.95
N GLY A 86 5.12 -1.73 -8.19
CA GLY A 86 6.28 -0.92 -8.54
C GLY A 86 5.87 0.51 -8.89
N VAL A 87 6.49 1.51 -8.26
CA VAL A 87 6.26 2.93 -8.54
C VAL A 87 7.49 3.53 -9.18
N LEU A 88 7.40 3.95 -10.43
CA LEU A 88 8.46 4.67 -11.12
C LEU A 88 8.06 6.14 -11.32
N VAL A 89 8.97 7.03 -10.95
CA VAL A 89 8.82 8.47 -11.16
C VAL A 89 9.92 8.96 -12.09
N PHE A 90 9.52 9.47 -13.25
CA PHE A 90 10.39 10.09 -14.22
C PHE A 90 10.18 11.60 -14.18
N ALA A 91 11.27 12.34 -14.05
CA ALA A 91 11.24 13.78 -14.17
C ALA A 91 12.10 14.23 -15.33
N LYS A 92 11.56 15.12 -16.14
CA LYS A 92 12.20 15.71 -17.30
C LYS A 92 12.34 17.20 -17.09
N GLN A 93 13.54 17.72 -17.36
CA GLN A 93 13.83 19.15 -17.39
C GLN A 93 14.29 19.51 -18.81
N GLY A 94 13.59 20.42 -19.48
CA GLY A 94 13.87 20.75 -20.88
C GLY A 94 13.66 19.53 -21.78
N SER A 95 14.70 19.10 -22.50
CA SER A 95 14.67 17.92 -23.37
C SER A 95 15.07 16.61 -22.68
N SER A 96 15.67 16.66 -21.48
CA SER A 96 16.34 15.52 -20.86
C SER A 96 15.59 14.96 -19.66
N VAL A 97 15.56 13.63 -19.52
CA VAL A 97 15.15 12.96 -18.28
C VAL A 97 16.26 13.15 -17.26
N VAL A 98 15.97 13.88 -16.19
CA VAL A 98 16.96 14.26 -15.15
C VAL A 98 16.86 13.39 -13.89
N ALA A 99 15.79 12.59 -13.77
CA ALA A 99 15.63 11.66 -12.67
C ALA A 99 14.74 10.48 -13.06
N LYS A 100 15.13 9.29 -12.59
CA LYS A 100 14.31 8.07 -12.61
C LYS A 100 14.40 7.44 -11.21
N LYS A 101 13.30 7.43 -10.48
CA LYS A 101 13.23 6.85 -9.13
C LYS A 101 12.25 5.70 -9.12
N THR A 102 12.59 4.66 -8.38
CA THR A 102 11.73 3.49 -8.19
C THR A 102 11.50 3.21 -6.71
N ALA A 103 10.27 2.83 -6.36
CA ALA A 103 9.93 2.25 -5.07
C ALA A 103 9.20 0.93 -5.30
N LEU A 104 9.56 -0.09 -4.51
CA LEU A 104 8.93 -1.39 -4.50
C LEU A 104 8.05 -1.48 -3.27
N LEU A 105 6.75 -1.69 -3.47
CA LEU A 105 5.74 -1.68 -2.42
C LEU A 105 5.13 -3.08 -2.30
N GLN A 106 5.34 -3.72 -1.16
CA GLN A 106 4.62 -4.92 -0.75
C GLN A 106 3.37 -4.52 0.02
N SER A 107 2.20 -4.70 -0.56
CA SER A 107 0.96 -4.29 0.05
C SER A 107 0.53 -5.27 1.14
N LYS A 108 -0.08 -4.78 2.22
CA LYS A 108 -0.75 -5.59 3.24
C LYS A 108 -1.99 -4.89 3.77
N ARG A 109 -3.12 -5.59 3.91
CA ARG A 109 -4.35 -5.02 4.49
C ARG A 109 -4.49 -5.25 6.00
N LEU A 110 -5.09 -4.28 6.69
CA LEU A 110 -5.52 -4.41 8.08
C LEU A 110 -6.83 -5.22 8.17
N TYR A 111 -6.96 -6.09 9.16
CA TYR A 111 -8.15 -6.93 9.33
C TYR A 111 -9.08 -6.38 10.41
N PRO A 112 -10.41 -6.49 10.23
CA PRO A 112 -11.37 -6.17 11.28
C PRO A 112 -11.18 -7.09 12.49
N SER A 113 -11.40 -6.53 13.67
CA SER A 113 -11.17 -7.16 14.97
C SER A 113 -12.27 -8.15 15.38
N ASN A 114 -13.49 -8.00 14.84
CA ASN A 114 -14.69 -8.70 15.30
C ASN A 114 -15.23 -9.75 14.31
N GLY A 115 -14.48 -10.14 13.29
CA GLY A 115 -14.95 -11.11 12.31
C GLY A 115 -13.94 -11.42 11.22
N GLY A 116 -14.06 -12.62 10.63
CA GLY A 116 -13.19 -13.08 9.55
C GLY A 116 -13.54 -12.38 8.24
N ILE A 117 -12.51 -11.90 7.56
CA ILE A 117 -12.65 -11.64 6.13
C ILE A 117 -12.68 -12.99 5.43
N ALA A 118 -13.57 -13.18 4.48
CA ALA A 118 -13.49 -14.34 3.58
C ALA A 118 -12.19 -14.18 2.78
N GLU A 119 -11.20 -15.02 3.11
CA GLU A 119 -10.03 -15.19 2.27
C GLU A 119 -10.41 -16.04 1.07
N GLU A 120 -9.79 -15.75 -0.06
CA GLU A 120 -9.83 -16.62 -1.22
C GLU A 120 -9.01 -17.88 -0.86
N SER A 121 -9.59 -19.06 -1.06
CA SER A 121 -8.92 -20.33 -0.77
C SER A 121 -8.08 -20.79 -1.96
N PRO A 122 -7.05 -21.62 -1.76
CA PRO A 122 -6.29 -22.20 -2.87
C PRO A 122 -7.16 -22.91 -3.92
N GLU A 123 -8.28 -23.50 -3.49
CA GLU A 123 -9.26 -24.15 -4.34
C GLU A 123 -10.02 -23.16 -5.24
N ASP A 124 -10.23 -21.91 -4.80
CA ASP A 124 -10.82 -20.84 -5.61
C ASP A 124 -9.95 -20.55 -6.86
N TYR A 125 -8.63 -20.67 -6.74
CA TYR A 125 -7.69 -20.42 -7.82
C TYR A 125 -7.51 -21.61 -8.77
N GLN A 126 -7.73 -22.85 -8.31
CA GLN A 126 -7.53 -24.05 -9.14
C GLN A 126 -8.48 -24.15 -10.32
N ILE A 127 -9.70 -23.63 -10.18
CA ILE A 127 -10.71 -23.68 -11.24
C ILE A 127 -10.74 -22.41 -12.11
N GLY A 128 -9.96 -21.37 -11.78
CA GLY A 128 -9.96 -20.09 -12.49
C GLY A 128 -11.26 -19.29 -12.40
N PHE A 129 -12.22 -19.76 -11.59
CA PHE A 129 -13.56 -19.21 -11.37
C PHE A 129 -13.78 -18.76 -9.92
N GLY A 130 -12.69 -18.61 -9.16
CA GLY A 130 -12.69 -18.33 -7.73
C GLY A 130 -13.69 -17.26 -7.33
N GLY A 131 -14.62 -17.63 -6.45
CA GLY A 131 -15.63 -16.72 -5.89
C GLY A 131 -16.80 -16.33 -6.81
N LEU A 132 -16.99 -16.93 -8.00
CA LEU A 132 -18.19 -16.67 -8.82
C LEU A 132 -19.49 -17.05 -8.11
N LEU A 133 -19.47 -18.15 -7.35
CA LEU A 133 -20.56 -18.54 -6.48
C LEU A 133 -20.15 -18.28 -5.04
N PRO A 134 -20.94 -17.49 -4.28
CA PRO A 134 -20.68 -17.33 -2.86
C PRO A 134 -20.72 -18.70 -2.18
N SER A 135 -19.63 -19.08 -1.52
CA SER A 135 -19.63 -20.25 -0.64
C SER A 135 -20.79 -20.12 0.36
N PRO A 136 -21.39 -21.21 0.87
CA PRO A 136 -22.56 -21.13 1.77
C PRO A 136 -22.38 -20.19 2.98
N GLY A 137 -21.14 -19.93 3.40
CA GLY A 137 -20.78 -18.94 4.41
C GLY A 137 -20.80 -17.47 3.97
N SER A 138 -20.47 -17.15 2.70
CA SER A 138 -20.46 -15.77 2.21
C SER A 138 -21.86 -15.28 1.79
N ALA A 139 -22.77 -16.20 1.43
CA ALA A 139 -24.19 -15.88 1.24
C ALA A 139 -24.86 -15.31 2.52
N LYS A 140 -24.34 -15.66 3.71
CA LYS A 140 -24.79 -15.08 4.99
C LYS A 140 -24.45 -13.59 5.13
N SER A 141 -23.39 -13.11 4.47
CA SER A 141 -22.98 -11.69 4.49
C SER A 141 -24.02 -10.78 3.83
N LEU A 142 -24.75 -11.29 2.83
CA LEU A 142 -25.86 -10.57 2.19
C LEU A 142 -27.15 -10.62 3.03
N ALA A 143 -27.30 -11.63 3.88
CA ALA A 143 -28.55 -11.89 4.61
C ALA A 143 -28.65 -11.20 5.98
N LEU A 144 -27.52 -10.87 6.62
CA LEU A 144 -27.51 -10.35 7.99
C LEU A 144 -26.75 -9.02 8.09
N ALA A 145 -27.43 -8.02 8.64
CA ALA A 145 -26.81 -6.77 9.02
C ALA A 145 -25.70 -7.04 10.06
N HIS A 146 -24.49 -6.61 9.76
CA HIS A 146 -23.34 -6.76 10.64
C HIS A 146 -22.41 -5.56 10.52
N SER A 147 -21.44 -5.46 11.41
CA SER A 147 -20.45 -4.38 11.38
C SER A 147 -19.03 -4.92 11.38
N PHE A 148 -18.15 -4.21 10.71
CA PHE A 148 -16.71 -4.47 10.71
C PHE A 148 -16.03 -3.42 11.58
N LEU A 149 -15.39 -3.86 12.67
CA LEU A 149 -14.70 -2.99 13.62
C LEU A 149 -13.20 -3.01 13.39
N PHE A 150 -12.64 -1.88 12.99
CA PHE A 150 -11.18 -1.70 12.91
C PHE A 150 -10.70 -0.96 14.14
N LYS A 151 -9.83 -1.60 14.91
CA LYS A 151 -9.25 -1.03 16.14
C LYS A 151 -7.75 -0.85 15.98
N THR A 152 -7.12 -0.10 16.87
CA THR A 152 -5.65 -0.07 16.94
C THR A 152 -5.01 -1.44 17.17
N THR A 153 -5.74 -2.37 17.78
CA THR A 153 -5.34 -3.78 17.99
C THR A 153 -5.63 -4.70 16.80
N SER A 154 -6.31 -4.21 15.75
CA SER A 154 -6.48 -4.94 14.49
C SER A 154 -5.12 -5.32 13.90
N LYS A 155 -5.06 -6.48 13.21
CA LYS A 155 -3.80 -7.09 12.75
C LYS A 155 -3.69 -7.13 11.23
N TYR A 156 -2.46 -7.07 10.73
CA TYR A 156 -2.13 -7.37 9.33
C TYR A 156 -1.91 -8.88 9.17
N LYS A 157 -2.98 -9.68 9.08
CA LYS A 157 -2.88 -11.16 9.18
C LYS A 157 -2.06 -11.81 8.06
N ALA A 158 -2.00 -11.18 6.89
CA ALA A 158 -1.19 -11.62 5.77
C ALA A 158 0.31 -11.29 5.94
N LEU A 159 0.66 -10.39 6.87
CA LEU A 159 2.04 -10.12 7.22
C LEU A 159 2.44 -11.05 8.37
N LYS A 160 3.28 -12.04 8.07
CA LYS A 160 3.72 -13.04 9.03
C LYS A 160 5.24 -12.98 9.21
N VAL A 161 5.67 -12.83 10.45
CA VAL A 161 7.10 -12.80 10.80
C VAL A 161 7.75 -14.11 10.37
N ALA A 162 8.90 -14.00 9.70
CA ALA A 162 9.76 -15.12 9.29
C ALA A 162 9.09 -16.17 8.36
N ASP A 163 7.98 -15.80 7.70
CA ASP A 163 7.41 -16.63 6.64
C ASP A 163 8.24 -16.58 5.35
N GLY A 164 7.79 -17.28 4.31
CA GLY A 164 8.50 -17.35 3.04
C GLY A 164 8.64 -16.00 2.34
N GLN A 165 7.56 -15.20 2.29
CA GLN A 165 7.59 -13.86 1.68
C GLN A 165 8.50 -12.91 2.46
N TYR A 166 8.43 -12.94 3.79
CA TYR A 166 9.27 -12.14 4.68
C TYR A 166 10.77 -12.37 4.44
N LYS A 167 11.18 -13.65 4.33
CA LYS A 167 12.57 -14.04 4.06
C LYS A 167 12.98 -13.77 2.60
N ALA A 168 12.06 -13.91 1.66
CA ALA A 168 12.31 -13.61 0.26
C ALA A 168 12.59 -12.11 0.04
N ILE A 169 11.83 -11.24 0.69
CA ILE A 169 12.06 -9.78 0.68
C ILE A 169 13.45 -9.45 1.24
N GLU A 170 13.81 -10.01 2.39
CA GLU A 170 15.16 -9.82 2.97
C GLU A 170 16.28 -10.25 2.02
N SER A 171 16.12 -11.42 1.42
CA SER A 171 17.09 -11.97 0.46
C SER A 171 17.20 -11.10 -0.80
N TYR A 172 16.06 -10.58 -1.28
CA TYR A 172 15.99 -9.69 -2.43
C TYR A 172 16.71 -8.37 -2.18
N GLU A 173 16.44 -7.71 -1.04
CA GLU A 173 17.09 -6.46 -0.62
C GLU A 173 18.61 -6.67 -0.52
N ALA A 174 19.04 -7.74 0.15
CA ALA A 174 20.45 -8.06 0.35
C ALA A 174 21.20 -8.29 -0.98
N LYS A 175 20.57 -9.02 -1.91
CA LYS A 175 21.16 -9.39 -3.21
C LYS A 175 21.19 -8.24 -4.20
N ASN A 176 20.07 -7.52 -4.35
CA ASN A 176 19.91 -6.53 -5.42
C ASN A 176 20.24 -5.10 -4.96
N LYS A 177 20.41 -4.87 -3.65
CA LYS A 177 20.60 -3.53 -3.07
C LYS A 177 19.43 -2.60 -3.44
N LEU A 178 18.23 -3.16 -3.42
CA LEU A 178 16.98 -2.45 -3.69
C LEU A 178 16.07 -2.60 -2.48
N ASP A 179 15.78 -1.48 -1.83
CA ASP A 179 14.86 -1.45 -0.69
C ASP A 179 13.43 -1.79 -1.08
N VAL A 180 12.75 -2.55 -0.23
CA VAL A 180 11.31 -2.84 -0.32
C VAL A 180 10.60 -2.18 0.86
N HIS A 181 9.41 -1.64 0.60
CA HIS A 181 8.57 -1.02 1.62
C HIS A 181 7.24 -1.75 1.71
N TYR A 182 6.68 -1.85 2.90
CA TYR A 182 5.30 -2.30 3.07
C TYR A 182 4.33 -1.15 2.84
N LEU A 183 3.34 -1.35 1.96
CA LEU A 183 2.18 -0.49 1.78
C LEU A 183 1.00 -1.06 2.59
N LEU A 184 0.73 -0.45 3.74
CA LEU A 184 -0.28 -0.90 4.69
C LEU A 184 -1.61 -0.20 4.44
N TYR A 185 -2.60 -0.95 3.98
CA TYR A 185 -3.97 -0.46 3.80
C TYR A 185 -4.73 -0.46 5.11
N ASN A 186 -5.21 0.71 5.48
CA ASN A 186 -6.00 0.94 6.69
C ASN A 186 -7.31 1.67 6.33
N PRO A 187 -8.36 1.55 7.16
CA PRO A 187 -9.51 2.44 7.06
C PRO A 187 -9.08 3.91 7.23
N TRP A 188 -9.88 4.85 6.75
CA TRP A 188 -9.56 6.28 6.85
C TRP A 188 -9.26 6.71 8.29
N VAL A 189 -10.03 6.20 9.25
CA VAL A 189 -9.90 6.43 10.68
C VAL A 189 -9.92 5.07 11.38
N LEU A 190 -9.12 4.92 12.44
CA LEU A 190 -9.15 3.74 13.31
C LEU A 190 -10.13 3.93 14.46
N ASP A 191 -10.44 2.82 15.13
CA ASP A 191 -11.55 2.72 16.08
C ASP A 191 -12.88 3.09 15.40
N ALA A 192 -13.00 2.65 14.15
CA ALA A 192 -14.15 2.86 13.28
C ALA A 192 -14.94 1.56 13.10
N SER A 193 -16.24 1.72 12.93
CA SER A 193 -17.16 0.62 12.63
C SER A 193 -17.87 0.92 11.31
N TYR A 194 -17.86 -0.06 10.40
CA TYR A 194 -18.55 0.03 9.11
C TYR A 194 -19.68 -0.97 9.08
N ALA A 195 -20.93 -0.49 8.97
CA ALA A 195 -22.10 -1.33 8.85
C ALA A 195 -22.24 -1.89 7.43
N TYR A 196 -22.69 -3.12 7.33
CA TYR A 196 -22.98 -3.81 6.08
C TYR A 196 -24.34 -4.53 6.19
N PRO A 197 -25.24 -4.45 5.18
CA PRO A 197 -25.08 -3.73 3.92
C PRO A 197 -25.00 -2.21 4.11
N VAL A 198 -24.30 -1.52 3.20
CA VAL A 198 -24.08 -0.07 3.29
C VAL A 198 -25.36 0.66 2.91
N ALA A 199 -25.86 1.51 3.82
CA ALA A 199 -26.96 2.43 3.54
C ALA A 199 -26.42 3.82 3.20
N GLY A 200 -26.60 4.26 1.95
CA GLY A 200 -26.25 5.62 1.50
C GLY A 200 -24.77 5.82 1.15
N ALA A 201 -24.39 7.09 1.02
CA ALA A 201 -23.04 7.47 0.59
C ALA A 201 -22.06 7.46 1.78
N VAL A 202 -20.97 6.71 1.65
CA VAL A 202 -19.84 6.79 2.59
C VAL A 202 -19.08 8.09 2.35
N LYS A 203 -19.01 8.95 3.38
CA LYS A 203 -18.21 10.18 3.34
C LYS A 203 -17.04 10.08 4.31
N LEU A 204 -15.83 10.03 3.76
CA LEU A 204 -14.63 10.17 4.57
C LEU A 204 -14.50 11.62 5.07
N GLY A 205 -14.23 11.79 6.37
CA GLY A 205 -13.98 13.09 6.98
C GLY A 205 -12.74 13.81 6.43
N LYS A 206 -12.43 15.00 6.96
CA LYS A 206 -11.35 15.87 6.43
C LYS A 206 -9.94 15.34 6.67
N ALA A 207 -9.68 14.70 7.81
CA ALA A 207 -8.37 14.13 8.14
C ALA A 207 -8.55 12.75 8.79
N GLY A 208 -7.88 11.75 8.22
CA GLY A 208 -7.85 10.39 8.73
C GLY A 208 -6.45 10.01 9.23
N ASN A 209 -6.37 9.34 10.39
CA ASN A 209 -5.11 8.87 10.97
C ASN A 209 -4.73 7.44 10.55
N GLY A 210 -5.66 6.68 9.97
CA GLY A 210 -5.36 5.42 9.28
C GLY A 210 -4.86 5.70 7.87
N GLY A 211 -5.60 5.26 6.86
CA GLY A 211 -5.24 5.33 5.45
C GLY A 211 -3.98 4.58 5.06
N CYS A 212 -3.59 4.67 3.79
CA CYS A 212 -2.41 4.00 3.25
C CYS A 212 -1.14 4.51 3.93
N ARG A 213 -0.43 3.60 4.58
CA ARG A 213 0.85 3.87 5.26
C ARG A 213 2.00 3.13 4.58
N VAL A 214 3.16 3.75 4.57
CA VAL A 214 4.38 3.14 4.04
C VAL A 214 5.39 3.00 5.17
N VAL A 215 5.97 1.81 5.30
CA VAL A 215 7.01 1.49 6.28
C VAL A 215 8.10 0.70 5.58
N SER A 216 9.37 1.00 5.84
CA SER A 216 10.48 0.20 5.33
C SER A 216 10.41 -1.25 5.83
N ALA A 217 10.64 -2.22 4.93
CA ALA A 217 10.64 -3.63 5.32
C ALA A 217 11.75 -3.95 6.33
N SER A 218 12.91 -3.28 6.22
CA SER A 218 14.03 -3.45 7.17
C SER A 218 13.70 -2.88 8.56
N THR A 219 13.07 -1.70 8.63
CA THR A 219 12.60 -1.11 9.89
C THR A 219 11.55 -2.00 10.56
N LEU A 220 10.56 -2.48 9.79
CA LEU A 220 9.55 -3.36 10.33
C LEU A 220 10.16 -4.70 10.80
N ARG A 221 11.10 -5.24 10.04
CA ARG A 221 11.82 -6.47 10.39
C ARG A 221 12.57 -6.31 11.70
N ALA A 222 13.34 -5.24 11.86
CA ALA A 222 14.06 -4.92 13.09
C ALA A 222 13.13 -4.82 14.30
N GLY A 223 12.00 -4.12 14.16
CA GLY A 223 11.03 -3.97 15.24
C GLY A 223 10.27 -5.25 15.62
N LEU A 224 10.25 -6.26 14.74
CA LEU A 224 9.56 -7.54 14.97
C LEU A 224 10.51 -8.70 15.28
N GLN A 225 11.82 -8.47 15.43
CA GLN A 225 12.81 -9.54 15.65
C GLN A 225 12.53 -10.42 16.88
N SER A 226 11.92 -9.85 17.92
CA SER A 226 11.57 -10.58 19.16
C SER A 226 10.28 -11.39 19.06
N LYS A 227 9.53 -11.27 17.95
CA LYS A 227 8.25 -11.96 17.76
C LYS A 227 8.48 -13.36 17.17
N PRO A 228 7.67 -14.36 17.56
CA PRO A 228 7.81 -15.71 17.02
C PRO A 228 7.44 -15.76 15.53
N SER A 229 7.93 -16.80 14.85
CA SER A 229 7.55 -17.12 13.46
C SER A 229 6.02 -17.26 13.33
N GLY A 230 5.46 -16.75 12.24
CA GLY A 230 4.02 -16.74 11.98
C GLY A 230 3.25 -15.63 12.71
N TYR A 231 3.91 -14.82 13.55
CA TYR A 231 3.27 -13.69 14.22
C TYR A 231 2.82 -12.61 13.24
N SER A 232 1.61 -12.08 13.43
CA SER A 232 1.11 -10.91 12.69
C SER A 232 1.00 -9.69 13.60
N PRO A 233 1.62 -8.55 13.22
CA PRO A 233 1.59 -7.34 14.04
C PRO A 233 0.24 -6.63 13.95
N SER A 234 -0.09 -5.96 15.04
CA SER A 234 -1.21 -5.01 15.12
C SER A 234 -0.84 -3.65 14.52
N PHE A 235 -1.85 -2.82 14.22
CA PHE A 235 -1.63 -1.44 13.84
C PHE A 235 -0.81 -0.69 14.89
N SER A 236 -1.14 -0.82 16.17
CA SER A 236 -0.42 -0.16 17.27
C SER A 236 1.05 -0.59 17.38
N GLU A 237 1.37 -1.84 17.07
CA GLU A 237 2.77 -2.29 17.06
C GLU A 237 3.54 -1.71 15.89
N VAL A 238 2.96 -1.73 14.68
CA VAL A 238 3.58 -1.05 13.53
C VAL A 238 3.76 0.44 13.81
N ALA A 239 2.79 1.06 14.49
CA ALA A 239 2.89 2.44 14.93
C ALA A 239 4.05 2.71 15.89
N GLY A 240 4.23 1.84 16.89
CA GLY A 240 5.38 1.92 17.79
C GLY A 240 6.72 1.73 17.07
N ILE A 241 6.78 0.85 16.06
CA ILE A 241 8.02 0.52 15.33
C ILE A 241 8.42 1.61 14.34
N ALA A 242 7.47 2.07 13.52
CA ALA A 242 7.74 3.05 12.47
C ALA A 242 8.01 4.45 13.04
N GLY A 243 7.65 4.68 14.31
CA GLY A 243 7.69 5.97 14.96
C GLY A 243 6.71 6.96 14.33
N GLY A 244 6.45 8.08 15.02
CA GLY A 244 5.67 9.19 14.48
C GLY A 244 6.41 9.94 13.38
N ALA A 245 6.82 9.26 12.32
CA ALA A 245 7.44 9.88 11.17
C ALA A 245 6.51 10.97 10.63
N ALA A 246 7.08 12.10 10.22
CA ALA A 246 6.36 13.32 9.86
C ALA A 246 5.05 13.04 9.09
N GLY A 247 3.92 13.10 9.80
CA GLY A 247 2.58 12.93 9.23
C GLY A 247 1.83 11.61 9.49
N GLY A 248 2.27 10.69 10.35
CA GLY A 248 1.51 9.45 10.61
C GLY A 248 1.78 8.72 11.92
N GLN A 249 0.79 7.91 12.35
CA GLN A 249 0.94 7.03 13.52
C GLN A 249 1.61 5.70 13.17
N ALA A 250 1.39 5.11 11.99
CA ALA A 250 1.94 3.81 11.57
C ALA A 250 2.82 3.88 10.32
N GLY A 251 3.75 4.84 10.30
CA GLY A 251 4.62 5.14 9.16
C GLY A 251 4.15 6.33 8.32
N TRP A 252 4.84 6.54 7.20
CA TRP A 252 4.59 7.69 6.33
C TRP A 252 3.25 7.57 5.63
N ARG A 253 2.57 8.69 5.40
CA ARG A 253 1.45 8.70 4.45
C ARG A 253 2.00 8.38 3.06
N LEU A 254 1.29 7.56 2.27
CA LEU A 254 1.71 7.20 0.91
C LEU A 254 2.14 8.42 0.08
N TYR A 255 1.35 9.49 0.08
CA TYR A 255 1.70 10.68 -0.66
C TYR A 255 2.96 11.38 -0.16
N HIS A 256 3.23 11.38 1.15
CA HIS A 256 4.44 11.97 1.73
C HIS A 256 5.67 11.11 1.41
N PHE A 257 5.54 9.79 1.49
CA PHE A 257 6.60 8.87 1.06
C PHE A 257 7.01 9.12 -0.39
N ILE A 258 6.06 9.18 -1.32
CA ILE A 258 6.38 9.40 -2.73
C ILE A 258 6.87 10.84 -2.98
N SER A 259 6.18 11.86 -2.46
CA SER A 259 6.55 13.25 -2.78
C SER A 259 7.81 13.71 -2.06
N ASP A 260 8.01 13.37 -0.79
CA ASP A 260 9.06 13.98 0.02
C ASP A 260 10.21 13.03 0.35
N LEU A 261 10.01 11.72 0.29
CA LEU A 261 11.08 10.77 0.58
C LEU A 261 11.68 10.20 -0.71
N LEU A 262 10.84 9.70 -1.61
CA LEU A 262 11.30 9.15 -2.89
C LEU A 262 11.92 10.22 -3.78
N LEU A 263 11.20 11.33 -4.01
CA LEU A 263 11.71 12.39 -4.88
C LEU A 263 12.87 13.19 -4.27
N ARG A 264 13.04 13.21 -2.95
CA ARG A 264 14.21 13.86 -2.32
C ARG A 264 15.40 12.91 -2.14
N CYS A 265 15.31 11.67 -2.63
CA CYS A 265 16.31 10.62 -2.41
C CYS A 265 16.57 10.26 -0.94
N ASN A 266 15.59 10.47 -0.07
CA ASN A 266 15.65 9.93 1.29
C ASN A 266 15.24 8.44 1.31
N GLU A 267 14.41 8.01 0.35
CA GLU A 267 13.92 6.64 0.22
C GLU A 267 13.90 6.20 -1.24
N GLY A 268 13.81 4.88 -1.46
CA GLY A 268 13.73 4.23 -2.76
C GLY A 268 15.00 4.38 -3.60
N ASN A 269 15.03 3.72 -4.75
CA ASN A 269 16.26 3.48 -5.50
C ASN A 269 16.35 4.38 -6.74
N LEU A 270 17.57 4.75 -7.14
CA LEU A 270 17.81 5.30 -8.48
C LEU A 270 17.67 4.17 -9.49
N PHE A 271 17.01 4.45 -10.62
CA PHE A 271 16.90 3.52 -11.73
C PHE A 271 17.84 3.99 -12.84
N GLU A 272 19.05 3.44 -12.90
CA GLU A 272 20.06 3.76 -13.92
C GLU A 272 19.90 2.87 -15.16
#